data_AF-A0A679FPA1-F1
#
_entry.id   AF-A0A679FPA1-F1
#
_cell.length_a   1.000
_cell.length_b   1.000
_cell.length_c   1.000
_cell.angle_alpha   90.00
_cell.angle_beta   90.00
_cell.angle_gamma   90.00
#
_symmetry.space_group_name_H-M   'P 1'
#
loop_
_entity.id
_entity.type
_entity.pdbx_description
1 polymer ?
#
loop_
_entity_poly.entity_id
_entity_poly.type
_entity_poly.pdbx_seq_one_letter_code
_entity_poly.pdbx_strand_id
1 'polypeptide(L)' 'MFYELVKESKKDSRALEQIINMFEPKLQKTLSLTKLEEREDLAQELKYRLIMYIKKYDVDSIPGFWELKEQIQNSKKVC' A
#
# COMPACT_ATOMS: atom_id res chain seq x y z
N MET A 1 -9.52 -9.50 -6.87
CA MET A 1 -8.13 -9.80 -6.43
C MET A 1 -7.52 -8.53 -5.84
N PHE A 2 -6.60 -8.58 -4.89
CA PHE A 2 -6.08 -7.37 -4.22
C PHE A 2 -5.57 -6.31 -5.20
N TYR A 3 -4.91 -6.75 -6.28
CA TYR A 3 -4.48 -5.90 -7.39
C TYR A 3 -5.61 -5.04 -7.99
N GLU A 4 -6.74 -5.67 -8.35
CA GLU A 4 -7.91 -4.96 -8.91
C GLU A 4 -8.51 -4.01 -7.88
N LEU A 5 -8.56 -4.43 -6.61
CA LEU A 5 -9.08 -3.61 -5.52
C LEU A 5 -8.26 -2.31 -5.34
N VAL A 6 -6.93 -2.41 -5.45
CA VAL A 6 -6.04 -1.23 -5.40
C VAL A 6 -6.28 -0.31 -6.60
N LYS A 7 -6.50 -0.84 -7.81
CA LYS A 7 -6.88 -0.03 -8.97
C LYS A 7 -8.22 0.69 -8.78
N GLU A 8 -9.22 -0.03 -8.29
CA GLU A 8 -10.56 0.51 -8.02
C GLU A 8 -10.54 1.57 -6.92
N SER A 9 -9.70 1.40 -5.90
CA SER A 9 -9.58 2.33 -4.77
C SER A 9 -9.18 3.76 -5.15
N LYS A 10 -8.59 3.95 -6.35
CA LYS A 10 -8.29 5.28 -6.88
C LYS A 10 -9.56 6.08 -7.21
N LYS A 11 -10.71 5.42 -7.41
CA LYS A 11 -11.99 6.04 -7.82
C LYS A 11 -13.16 5.70 -6.89
N ASP A 12 -13.18 4.54 -6.27
CA ASP A 12 -14.24 4.11 -5.33
C ASP A 12 -13.72 4.12 -3.89
N SER A 13 -14.32 4.95 -3.05
CA SER A 13 -14.00 5.04 -1.62
C SER A 13 -14.31 3.76 -0.86
N ARG A 14 -15.26 2.94 -1.32
CA ARG A 14 -15.58 1.64 -0.71
C ARG A 14 -14.48 0.63 -0.95
N ALA A 15 -13.88 0.63 -2.14
CA ALA A 15 -12.72 -0.20 -2.43
C ALA A 15 -11.52 0.20 -1.55
N LEU A 16 -11.31 1.51 -1.35
CA LEU A 16 -10.30 2.03 -0.44
C LEU A 16 -10.55 1.60 1.02
N GLU A 17 -11.80 1.71 1.49
CA GLU A 17 -12.20 1.28 2.83
C GLU A 17 -11.98 -0.23 3.02
N GLN A 18 -12.31 -1.05 2.03
CA GLN A 18 -12.04 -2.49 2.07
C GLN A 18 -10.54 -2.78 2.23
N ILE A 19 -9.67 -2.08 1.50
CA ILE A 19 -8.23 -2.24 1.64
C ILE A 19 -7.79 -1.88 3.06
N ILE A 20 -8.25 -0.74 3.60
CA ILE A 20 -7.90 -0.32 4.98
C ILE A 20 -8.33 -1.39 5.99
N ASN A 21 -9.54 -1.92 5.86
CA ASN A 21 -10.05 -2.97 6.73
C ASN A 21 -9.22 -4.27 6.63
N MET A 22 -8.67 -4.59 5.46
CA MET A 22 -7.73 -5.72 5.31
C MET A 22 -6.42 -5.51 6.07
N PHE A 23 -5.97 -4.26 6.28
CA PHE A 23 -4.79 -3.94 7.07
C PHE A 23 -5.07 -3.83 8.58
N GLU A 24 -6.32 -3.73 9.01
CA GLU A 24 -6.70 -3.57 10.41
C GLU A 24 -6.10 -4.63 11.35
N PRO A 25 -6.06 -5.95 11.02
CA PRO A 25 -5.45 -6.95 11.89
C PRO A 25 -3.97 -6.69 12.16
N LYS A 26 -3.26 -6.13 11.16
CA LYS A 26 -1.85 -5.79 11.30
C LYS A 26 -1.68 -4.50 12.12
N LEU A 27 -2.50 -3.48 11.88
CA LEU A 27 -2.48 -2.25 12.68
C LEU A 27 -2.72 -2.55 14.16
N GLN A 28 -3.77 -3.31 14.48
CA GLN A 28 -4.13 -3.64 15.86
C GLN A 28 -3.00 -4.35 16.60
N LYS A 29 -2.36 -5.32 15.95
CA LYS A 29 -1.21 -6.04 16.52
C LYS A 29 0.01 -5.14 16.77
N THR A 30 0.21 -4.12 15.94
CA THR A 30 1.31 -3.17 16.14
C THR A 30 0.96 -2.13 17.21
N LEU A 31 -0.27 -1.63 17.22
CA LEU A 31 -0.76 -0.66 18.21
C LEU A 31 -0.79 -1.24 19.63
N SER A 32 -0.97 -2.55 19.79
CA SER A 32 -0.89 -3.19 21.12
C SER A 32 0.49 -3.07 21.78
N LEU A 33 1.53 -2.75 21.01
CA LEU A 33 2.89 -2.51 21.51
C LEU A 33 3.13 -1.06 21.96
N THR A 34 2.17 -0.16 21.74
CA THR A 34 2.23 1.26 22.12
C THR A 34 1.55 1.49 23.47
N LYS A 35 1.89 2.57 24.17
CA LYS A 35 1.21 3.01 25.39
C LYS A 35 -0.25 3.32 25.11
N LEU A 36 -1.14 2.98 26.06
CA LEU A 36 -2.58 3.14 25.90
C LEU A 36 -2.99 4.58 25.54
N GLU A 37 -2.35 5.56 26.18
CA GLU A 37 -2.61 7.00 25.98
C GLU A 37 -2.25 7.50 24.57
N GLU A 38 -1.31 6.86 23.89
CA GLU A 38 -0.84 7.25 22.55
C GLU A 38 -1.48 6.42 21.43
N ARG A 39 -2.22 5.34 21.78
CA ARG A 39 -2.72 4.36 20.80
C ARG A 39 -3.75 4.95 19.84
N GLU A 40 -4.67 5.77 20.32
CA GLU A 40 -5.73 6.32 19.48
C GLU A 40 -5.16 7.31 18.45
N ASP A 41 -4.34 8.25 18.90
CA ASP A 41 -3.68 9.22 18.03
C ASP A 41 -2.79 8.52 17.00
N LEU A 42 -1.98 7.54 17.43
CA LEU A 42 -1.15 6.76 16.53
C LEU A 42 -1.99 5.94 15.53
N ALA A 43 -3.13 5.39 15.95
CA ALA A 43 -4.02 4.66 15.06
C ALA A 43 -4.56 5.55 13.95
N GLN A 44 -4.96 6.78 14.28
CA GLN A 44 -5.45 7.75 13.29
C GLN A 44 -4.35 8.14 12.30
N GLU A 45 -3.15 8.49 12.79
CA GLU A 45 -2.00 8.84 11.94
C GLU A 45 -1.61 7.70 11.00
N LEU A 46 -1.59 6.45 11.49
CA LEU A 46 -1.30 5.28 10.67
C LEU A 46 -2.36 5.04 9.60
N LYS A 47 -3.64 5.19 9.92
CA LYS A 47 -4.75 5.08 8.95
C LYS A 47 -4.67 6.16 7.89
N TYR A 48 -4.38 7.41 8.27
CA TYR A 48 -4.17 8.50 7.34
C TYR A 48 -3.00 8.23 6.38
N ARG A 49 -1.85 7.78 6.91
CA ARG A 49 -0.69 7.40 6.08
C ARG A 49 -1.00 6.25 5.14
N LEU A 50 -1.74 5.25 5.61
CA LEU A 50 -2.16 4.12 4.79
C LEU A 50 -3.00 4.59 3.60
N ILE A 51 -4.01 5.46 3.83
CA ILE A 51 -4.80 6.08 2.76
C ILE A 51 -3.90 6.80 1.75
N MET A 52 -2.96 7.61 2.25
CA MET A 52 -2.04 8.38 1.40
C MET A 52 -1.16 7.46 0.54
N TYR A 53 -0.65 6.37 1.11
CA TYR A 53 0.16 5.42 0.36
C TYR A 53 -0.65 4.64 -0.68
N ILE A 54 -1.85 4.16 -0.33
CA ILE A 54 -2.72 3.45 -1.28
C ILE A 54 -3.06 4.35 -2.46
N LYS A 55 -3.42 5.62 -2.22
CA LYS A 55 -3.75 6.56 -3.29
C LYS A 55 -2.58 6.91 -4.18
N LYS A 56 -1.36 6.98 -3.62
CA LYS A 56 -0.13 7.28 -4.37
C LYS A 56 0.43 6.06 -5.09
N TYR A 57 0.11 4.85 -4.65
CA TYR A 57 0.64 3.63 -5.23
C TYR A 57 0.13 3.46 -6.65
N ASP A 58 1.07 3.43 -7.60
CA ASP A 58 0.75 3.23 -9.00
C ASP A 58 1.07 1.80 -9.41
N VAL A 59 0.02 0.97 -9.43
CA VAL A 59 0.13 -0.44 -9.80
C VAL A 59 0.58 -0.61 -11.25
N ASP A 60 0.17 0.32 -12.12
CA ASP A 60 0.46 0.27 -13.55
C ASP A 60 1.91 0.65 -13.86
N SER A 61 2.64 1.25 -12.91
CA SER A 61 4.06 1.55 -13.07
C SER A 61 4.97 0.35 -12.75
N ILE A 62 4.41 -0.76 -12.28
CA ILE A 62 5.19 -1.96 -11.92
C ILE A 62 5.49 -2.74 -13.21
N PRO A 63 6.77 -2.93 -13.57
CA PRO A 63 7.11 -3.58 -14.81
C PRO A 63 6.66 -5.05 -14.80
N GLY A 64 6.11 -5.50 -15.91
CA GLY A 64 5.86 -6.91 -16.17
C GLY A 64 7.16 -7.72 -16.24
N PHE A 65 7.05 -9.04 -16.23
CA PHE A 65 8.23 -9.94 -16.28
C PHE A 65 9.19 -9.63 -17.45
N TRP A 66 8.64 -9.40 -18.65
CA TRP A 66 9.43 -9.12 -19.85
C TRP A 66 10.07 -7.73 -19.80
N GLU A 67 9.33 -6.72 -19.36
CA GLU A 67 9.85 -5.34 -19.18
C GLU A 67 10.98 -5.32 -18.16
N LEU A 68 10.82 -6.05 -17.05
CA LEU A 68 11.86 -6.20 -16.03
C LEU A 68 13.11 -6.88 -16.61
N LYS A 69 12.94 -7.94 -17.41
CA LYS A 69 14.05 -8.63 -18.08
C LYS A 69 14.81 -7.68 -18.99
N GLU A 70 14.11 -6.87 -19.79
CA GLU A 70 14.73 -5.87 -20.67
C GLU A 70 15.47 -4.79 -19.87
N GLN A 71 14.89 -4.27 -18.79
CA GLN A 71 15.54 -3.30 -17.90
C GLN A 71 16.84 -3.84 -17.28
N ILE A 72 16.84 -5.10 -16.86
CA ILE A 72 18.04 -5.76 -16.30
C ILE A 72 19.11 -5.97 -17.39
N GLN A 73 18.71 -6.30 -18.62
CA GLN A 73 19.65 -6.46 -19.73
C GLN A 73 20.23 -5.13 -20.19
N ASN A 74 19.44 -4.06 -20.21
CA ASN A 74 19.88 -2.73 -20.61
C ASN A 74 20.80 -2.09 -19.57
N SER A 75 20.54 -2.29 -18.26
CA SER A 75 21.43 -1.81 -17.20
C SER A 75 22.81 -2.49 -17.19
N LYS A 76 22.92 -3.73 -17.68
CA LYS A 76 24.21 -4.43 -17.87
C LYS A 76 25.03 -3.95 -19.07
N LYS A 77 24.44 -3.22 -20.03
CA LYS A 77 25.14 -2.67 -21.20
C LYS A 77 25.80 -1.31 -20.95
N VAL A 78 25.59 -0.72 -19.77
CA VAL A 78 26.13 0.59 -19.38
C VAL A 78 27.43 0.46 -18.55
N CYS A 79 28.05 -0.72 -18.53
CA CYS A 79 29.42 -0.94 -18.05
C CYS A 79 30.31 -1.43 -19.20
#